data_AF-A0A1C5TD91-F1
#
_entry.id   AF-A0A1C5TD91-F1
#
_cell.length_a   1.000
_cell.length_b   1.000
_cell.length_c   1.000
_cell.angle_alpha   90.00
_cell.angle_beta   90.00
_cell.angle_gamma   90.00
#
_symmetry.space_group_name_H-M   'P 1'
#
loop_
_entity.id
_entity.type
_entity.pdbx_description
1 polymer ?
#
loop_
_entity_poly.entity_id
_entity_poly.type
_entity_poly.pdbx_seq_one_letter_code
_entity_poly.pdbx_strand_id
1 'polypeptide(L)'
;MKTKKLLYALNLDADGRILSATYETYAAPGMPIVEVLPDGDITDYKYIDGSYVYDPLTKPKPQQEEPSVEEDTLSMLVEHEERIIMLELGLTE
;
A
#
# COMPACT_ATOMS: atom_id res chain seq x y z
N MET A 1 -14.63 -7.88 -33.85
CA MET A 1 -13.33 -8.37 -33.34
C MET A 1 -13.61 -9.33 -32.20
N LYS A 2 -13.03 -10.55 -32.19
CA LYS A 2 -13.11 -11.43 -31.01
C LYS A 2 -11.98 -11.02 -30.07
N THR A 3 -12.31 -10.33 -28.99
CA THR A 3 -11.33 -10.02 -27.93
C THR A 3 -10.97 -11.35 -27.26
N LYS A 4 -9.70 -11.74 -27.29
CA LYS A 4 -9.23 -12.92 -26.58
C LYS A 4 -9.44 -12.66 -25.08
N LYS A 5 -10.23 -13.51 -24.41
CA LYS A 5 -10.42 -13.43 -22.97
C LYS A 5 -9.09 -13.77 -22.30
N LEU A 6 -8.59 -12.89 -21.46
CA LEU A 6 -7.38 -13.15 -20.67
C LEU A 6 -7.79 -14.01 -19.48
N LEU A 7 -7.09 -15.13 -19.30
CA LEU A 7 -7.24 -16.05 -18.18
C LEU A 7 -5.99 -15.96 -17.30
N TYR A 8 -6.20 -16.07 -15.99
CA TYR A 8 -5.16 -15.98 -14.98
C TYR A 8 -5.06 -17.27 -14.19
N ALA A 9 -3.84 -17.68 -13.87
CA ALA A 9 -3.55 -18.79 -12.98
C ALA A 9 -3.21 -18.24 -11.60
N LEU A 10 -3.87 -18.75 -10.55
CA LEU A 10 -3.64 -18.35 -9.18
C LEU A 10 -2.59 -19.25 -8.52
N ASN A 11 -1.57 -18.64 -7.92
CA ASN A 11 -0.65 -19.32 -7.02
C ASN A 11 -1.18 -19.14 -5.59
N LEU A 12 -1.56 -20.25 -4.95
CA LEU A 12 -2.21 -20.25 -3.64
C LEU A 12 -1.29 -20.83 -2.56
N ASP A 13 -1.40 -20.28 -1.36
CA ASP A 13 -0.85 -20.86 -0.14
C ASP A 13 -1.70 -22.03 0.38
N ALA A 14 -1.24 -22.73 1.41
CA ALA A 14 -1.93 -23.88 2.00
C ALA A 14 -3.37 -23.59 2.48
N ASP A 15 -3.65 -22.37 2.94
CA ASP A 15 -4.97 -21.91 3.38
C ASP A 15 -5.79 -21.25 2.25
N GLY A 16 -5.31 -21.32 1.01
CA GLY A 16 -5.97 -20.73 -0.16
C GLY A 16 -5.71 -19.23 -0.35
N ARG A 17 -4.81 -18.62 0.44
CA ARG A 17 -4.39 -17.21 0.23
C ARG A 17 -3.70 -17.06 -1.12
N ILE A 18 -4.06 -16.02 -1.86
CA ILE A 18 -3.43 -15.72 -3.15
C ILE A 18 -2.04 -15.12 -2.89
N LEU A 19 -0.99 -15.81 -3.35
CA LEU A 19 0.39 -15.34 -3.26
C LEU A 19 0.80 -14.53 -4.49
N SER A 20 0.30 -14.93 -5.66
CA SER A 20 0.55 -14.27 -6.94
C SER A 20 -0.44 -14.76 -8.00
N ALA A 21 -0.51 -14.05 -9.12
CA ALA A 21 -1.22 -14.48 -10.31
C ALA A 21 -0.33 -14.30 -11.55
N THR A 22 -0.48 -15.20 -12.52
CA THR A 22 0.17 -15.10 -13.83
C THR A 22 -0.83 -15.41 -14.93
N TYR A 23 -0.46 -15.25 -16.20
CA TYR A 23 -1.32 -15.68 -17.31
C TYR A 23 -1.40 -17.20 -17.37
N GLU A 24 -2.55 -17.73 -17.84
CA GLU A 24 -2.78 -19.16 -18.03
C GLU A 24 -1.65 -19.87 -18.81
N THR A 25 -1.02 -19.21 -19.78
CA THR A 25 0.12 -19.74 -20.55
C THR A 25 1.35 -20.08 -19.68
N TYR A 26 1.46 -19.47 -18.50
CA TYR A 26 2.55 -19.71 -17.56
C TYR A 26 2.08 -20.49 -16.31
N ALA A 27 0.88 -21.08 -16.34
CA ALA A 27 0.33 -21.84 -15.23
C ALA A 27 1.15 -23.11 -14.97
N ALA A 28 1.46 -23.37 -13.70
CA ALA A 28 1.93 -24.68 -13.27
C ALA A 28 0.75 -25.66 -13.17
N PRO A 29 0.98 -26.99 -13.33
CA PRO A 29 -0.07 -27.99 -13.16
C PRO A 29 -0.76 -27.87 -11.79
N GLY A 30 -2.10 -27.85 -11.80
CA GLY A 30 -2.92 -27.79 -10.59
C GLY A 30 -3.25 -26.38 -10.09
N MET A 31 -2.74 -25.32 -10.74
CA MET A 31 -3.15 -23.95 -10.41
C MET A 31 -4.59 -23.67 -10.87
N PRO A 32 -5.43 -23.03 -10.03
CA PRO A 32 -6.77 -22.60 -10.43
C PRO A 32 -6.70 -21.54 -11.54
N ILE A 33 -7.54 -21.71 -12.57
CA ILE A 33 -7.67 -20.76 -13.68
C ILE A 33 -8.93 -19.93 -13.50
N VAL A 34 -8.78 -18.61 -13.54
CA VAL A 34 -9.86 -17.63 -13.32
C VAL A 34 -9.89 -16.59 -14.41
N GLU A 35 -11.06 -15.99 -14.63
CA GLU A 35 -11.25 -14.99 -15.69
C GLU A 35 -10.97 -13.56 -15.21
N VAL A 36 -11.14 -13.31 -13.90
CA VAL A 36 -11.09 -11.98 -13.29
C VAL A 36 -10.34 -12.08 -11.98
N LEU A 37 -9.43 -11.15 -11.73
CA LEU A 37 -8.75 -10.96 -10.44
C LEU A 37 -9.54 -9.96 -9.58
N PRO A 38 -9.49 -10.06 -8.24
CA PRO A 38 -10.07 -9.05 -7.37
C PRO A 38 -9.36 -7.70 -7.55
N ASP A 39 -10.09 -6.61 -7.31
CA ASP A 39 -9.52 -5.25 -7.32
C ASP A 39 -8.53 -5.07 -6.15
N GLY A 40 -7.52 -4.23 -6.37
CA GLY A 40 -6.53 -3.88 -5.34
C GLY A 40 -5.41 -4.91 -5.17
N ASP A 41 -4.97 -5.11 -3.93
CA ASP A 41 -3.91 -6.05 -3.59
C ASP A 41 -4.46 -7.47 -3.49
N ILE A 42 -4.17 -8.31 -4.48
CA ILE A 42 -4.66 -9.69 -4.53
C ILE A 42 -4.21 -10.52 -3.31
N THR A 43 -3.13 -10.12 -2.62
CA THR A 43 -2.64 -10.83 -1.43
C THR A 43 -3.53 -10.64 -0.21
N ASP A 44 -4.45 -9.66 -0.25
CA ASP A 44 -5.49 -9.45 0.75
C ASP A 44 -6.68 -10.44 0.59
N TYR A 45 -6.63 -11.35 -0.39
CA TYR A 45 -7.71 -12.30 -0.68
C TYR A 45 -7.29 -13.77 -0.57
N LYS A 46 -8.25 -14.62 -0.22
CA LYS A 46 -8.19 -16.09 -0.36
C LYS A 46 -9.11 -16.54 -1.50
N TYR A 47 -8.72 -17.62 -2.17
CA TYR A 47 -9.52 -18.29 -3.19
C TYR A 47 -9.95 -19.68 -2.68
N ILE A 48 -11.22 -19.80 -2.28
CA ILE A 48 -11.76 -21.00 -1.65
C ILE A 48 -13.05 -21.38 -2.38
N ASP A 49 -13.15 -22.64 -2.82
CA ASP A 49 -14.33 -23.19 -3.50
C ASP A 49 -14.84 -22.33 -4.67
N GLY A 50 -13.91 -21.76 -5.45
CA GLY A 50 -14.23 -20.93 -6.62
C GLY A 50 -14.56 -19.47 -6.31
N SER A 51 -14.48 -19.04 -5.04
CA SER A 51 -14.87 -17.71 -4.58
C SER A 51 -13.71 -16.94 -3.96
N TYR A 52 -13.71 -15.61 -4.15
CA TYR A 52 -12.77 -14.70 -3.49
C TYR A 52 -13.29 -14.29 -2.11
N VAL A 53 -12.48 -14.50 -1.07
CA VAL A 53 -12.77 -14.10 0.31
C VAL A 53 -11.77 -13.03 0.73
N TYR A 54 -12.24 -11.83 1.08
CA TYR A 54 -11.39 -10.75 1.55
C TYR A 54 -10.93 -11.02 3.00
N ASP A 55 -9.63 -11.15 3.20
CA ASP A 55 -8.98 -11.44 4.47
C ASP A 55 -7.62 -10.72 4.52
N PRO A 56 -7.60 -9.38 4.61
CA PRO A 56 -6.37 -8.60 4.54
C PRO A 56 -5.45 -8.91 5.71
N LEU A 57 -4.15 -9.03 5.43
CA LEU A 57 -3.16 -9.15 6.50
C LEU A 57 -3.11 -7.83 7.28
N THR A 58 -2.81 -7.91 8.58
CA THR A 58 -2.69 -6.71 9.40
C THR A 58 -1.50 -5.89 8.89
N LYS A 59 -1.82 -4.80 8.18
CA LYS A 59 -0.95 -3.68 7.83
C LYS A 59 0.01 -3.37 8.98
N PRO A 60 1.36 -3.46 8.94
CA PRO A 60 2.12 -2.76 9.96
C PRO A 60 1.67 -1.29 9.94
N LYS A 61 1.35 -0.73 11.11
CA LYS A 61 1.01 0.69 11.19
C LYS A 61 2.18 1.46 10.56
N PRO A 62 1.91 2.43 9.66
CA PRO A 62 2.94 3.36 9.24
C PRO A 62 3.62 3.86 10.51
N GLN A 63 4.94 3.67 10.63
CA GLN A 63 5.69 4.39 11.65
C GLN A 63 5.37 5.86 11.37
N GLN A 64 4.74 6.52 12.34
CA GLN A 64 4.66 7.98 12.31
C GLN A 64 6.09 8.45 12.14
N GLU A 65 6.38 9.16 11.06
CA GLU A 65 7.65 9.81 10.84
C GLU A 65 7.89 10.65 12.10
N GLU A 66 8.90 10.29 12.89
CA GLU A 66 9.41 11.19 13.91
C GLU A 66 9.85 12.45 13.15
N PRO A 67 9.50 13.67 13.62
CA PRO A 67 9.90 14.89 12.93
C PRO A 67 11.41 14.84 12.68
N SER A 68 11.81 15.06 11.42
CA SER A 68 13.22 15.13 11.06
C SER A 68 13.87 16.23 11.90
N VAL A 69 15.11 16.03 12.35
CA VAL A 69 15.92 17.06 13.01
C VAL A 69 15.95 18.35 12.19
N GLU A 70 15.82 18.25 10.87
CA GLU A 70 15.75 19.39 9.95
C GLU A 70 14.50 20.25 10.18
N GLU A 71 13.35 19.64 10.48
CA GLU A 71 12.09 20.36 10.75
C GLU A 71 12.16 21.08 12.10
N ASP A 72 12.74 20.44 13.12
CA ASP A 72 12.97 21.04 14.45
C ASP A 72 13.91 22.25 14.37
N THR A 73 14.98 22.17 13.58
CA THR A 73 15.90 23.30 13.38
C THR A 73 15.27 24.47 12.61
N LEU A 74 14.39 24.19 11.65
CA LEU A 74 13.68 25.22 10.90
C LEU A 74 12.69 25.98 11.80
N SER A 75 11.96 25.28 12.67
CA SER A 75 11.07 25.91 13.65
C SER A 75 11.82 26.82 14.62
N MET A 76 12.97 26.39 15.14
CA MET A 76 13.79 27.23 16.03
C MET A 76 14.33 28.49 15.34
N LEU A 77 14.69 28.39 14.05
CA LEU A 77 15.18 29.53 13.27
C LEU A 77 14.06 30.54 13.01
N VAL A 78 12.87 30.07 12.63
CA VAL A 78 11.69 30.94 12.41
C VAL A 78 11.30 31.65 13.71
N GLU A 79 11.21 30.92 14.83
CA GLU A 79 10.91 31.53 16.14
C GLU A 79 11.96 32.57 16.55
N HIS A 80 13.24 32.32 16.26
CA HIS A 80 14.31 33.27 16.55
C HIS A 80 14.22 34.53 15.67
N GLU A 81 13.93 34.38 14.38
CA GLU A 81 13.76 35.51 13.46
C GLU A 81 12.55 36.37 13.82
N GLU A 82 11.40 35.75 14.14
CA GLU A 82 10.20 36.48 14.57
C GLU A 82 10.44 37.30 15.84
N ARG A 83 11.18 36.74 16.81
CA ARG A 83 11.56 37.46 18.03
C ARG A 83 12.47 38.66 17.76
N ILE A 84 13.43 38.54 16.83
CA ILE A 84 14.32 39.65 16.47
C ILE A 84 13.53 40.76 15.76
N ILE A 85 12.65 40.41 14.82
CA ILE A 85 11.82 41.38 14.08
C ILE A 85 10.91 42.16 15.03
N MET A 86 10.30 41.51 16.02
CA MET A 86 9.45 42.16 17.02
C MET A 86 10.22 43.16 17.89
N LEU A 87 11.47 42.83 18.26
CA LEU A 87 12.37 43.73 18.99
C LEU A 87 12.82 44.92 18.14
N GLU A 88 13.12 44.71 16.87
CA GLU A 88 13.53 45.78 15.93
C GLU A 88 12.38 46.75 15.60
N LEU A 89 11.14 46.25 15.53
CA LEU A 89 9.95 47.06 15.29
C LEU A 89 9.37 47.68 16.57
N GLY A 90 9.95 47.39 17.74
CA GLY A 90 9.47 47.89 19.04
C GLY A 90 8.05 47.40 19.41
N LEU A 91 7.59 46.33 18.77
CA LEU A 91 6.30 45.70 19.00
C LEU A 91 6.46 44.64 20.08
N THR A 92 6.65 45.08 21.32
CA THR A 92 6.50 44.21 22.49
C THR A 92 5.08 44.39 23.01
N GLU A 93 4.34 43.29 23.25
CA GLU A 93 3.04 43.36 23.94
C GLU A 93 3.12 44.09 25.30
#